data_AF-A0A0M0K993-F1
#
_entry.id   AF-A0A0M0K993-F1
#
_cell.length_a   1.000
_cell.length_b   1.000
_cell.length_c   1.000
_cell.angle_alpha   90.00
_cell.angle_beta   90.00
_cell.angle_gamma   90.00
#
_symmetry.space_group_name_H-M   'P 1'
#
loop_
_entity.id
_entity.type
_entity.pdbx_description
1 polymer ?
#
loop_
_entity_poly.entity_id
_entity_poly.type
_entity_poly.pdbx_seq_one_letter_code
_entity_poly.pdbx_strand_id
1 'polypeptide(L)'
;MSTDGDSTLSNTIDKLVPVTSDGTPIIWTDDNDAHIEGLLHEVGKFYKRTGRFQAFFKQHATVLSNGKLAVDSLECVSFISNKIKDGYSFENPCPPTAERVTAYDVARRTAGTPVHGNKNLPTLTEIPDELKDTTVLSEHAVELEDSKLLTSLTYVFGHSISSDELIDEADGSGYTLLTALRKRAQNANTKDKALVAAQYARVIRDGVPSGTELTLKTLKDHIKEYKAIKRNVPPTSRQSDAAEVDMLDLIAVKDPSVREIYDIKRAATPPTNLDSAVAKRVVLGMISWHTRVFVSKK
;
A
#
# COMPACT_ATOMS: atom_id res chain seq x y z
N MET A 1 -21.89 -10.57 43.76
CA MET A 1 -21.79 -12.03 43.56
C MET A 1 -22.80 -12.37 42.46
N SER A 2 -22.51 -12.53 41.17
CA SER A 2 -21.29 -12.71 40.36
C SER A 2 -21.62 -12.06 39.00
N THR A 3 -21.04 -10.93 38.62
CA THR A 3 -19.94 -10.78 37.64
C THR A 3 -19.60 -11.97 36.74
N ASP A 4 -19.39 -11.62 35.47
CA ASP A 4 -18.51 -12.24 34.47
C ASP A 4 -19.20 -12.86 33.24
N GLY A 5 -19.89 -12.00 32.48
CA GLY A 5 -19.96 -12.14 31.03
C GLY A 5 -18.72 -11.49 30.43
N ASP A 6 -17.59 -12.19 30.48
CA ASP A 6 -16.35 -11.85 29.78
C ASP A 6 -16.61 -11.91 28.27
N SER A 7 -17.16 -10.81 27.74
CA SER A 7 -17.16 -10.52 26.34
C SER A 7 -15.73 -10.18 25.96
N THR A 8 -14.92 -11.22 25.69
CA THR A 8 -13.73 -11.09 24.86
C THR A 8 -14.19 -10.67 23.45
N LEU A 9 -14.50 -9.38 23.30
CA LEU A 9 -14.33 -8.67 22.04
C LEU A 9 -12.84 -8.82 21.75
N SER A 10 -12.51 -9.87 21.02
CA SER A 10 -11.19 -10.07 20.49
C SER A 10 -10.83 -8.78 19.76
N ASN A 11 -9.85 -8.04 20.28
CA ASN A 11 -9.17 -6.92 19.61
C ASN A 11 -8.40 -7.40 18.36
N THR A 12 -8.94 -8.38 17.64
CA THR A 12 -8.63 -8.63 16.25
C THR A 12 -9.09 -7.40 15.51
N ILE A 13 -8.15 -6.51 15.21
CA ILE A 13 -8.23 -5.65 14.02
C ILE A 13 -8.85 -6.51 12.93
N ASP A 14 -10.02 -6.12 12.44
CA ASP A 14 -10.64 -6.84 11.33
C ASP A 14 -9.55 -6.99 10.27
N LYS A 15 -9.31 -8.25 9.92
CA LYS A 15 -8.22 -8.71 9.08
C LYS A 15 -8.20 -7.95 7.75
N LEU A 16 -9.32 -7.38 7.34
CA LEU A 16 -9.50 -6.63 6.10
C LEU A 16 -9.27 -5.12 6.21
N VAL A 17 -9.09 -4.53 7.41
CA VAL A 17 -8.92 -3.08 7.55
C VAL A 17 -7.48 -2.68 7.20
N PRO A 18 -7.25 -1.89 6.12
CA PRO A 18 -5.91 -1.49 5.75
C PRO A 18 -5.30 -0.53 6.77
N VAL A 19 -4.20 -0.96 7.36
CA VAL A 19 -3.39 -0.16 8.29
C VAL A 19 -1.95 -0.03 7.79
N THR A 20 -1.32 1.05 8.17
CA THR A 20 0.13 1.26 7.96
C THR A 20 0.97 0.33 8.84
N SER A 21 2.28 0.28 8.63
CA SER A 21 3.18 -0.61 9.39
C SER A 21 3.23 -0.29 10.88
N ASP A 22 2.92 0.95 11.25
CA ASP A 22 2.77 1.45 12.62
C ASP A 22 1.36 1.26 13.20
N GLY A 23 0.44 0.64 12.47
CA GLY A 23 -0.92 0.36 12.92
C GLY A 23 -1.90 1.52 12.75
N THR A 24 -1.48 2.65 12.18
CA THR A 24 -2.39 3.76 11.89
C THR A 24 -3.32 3.38 10.73
N PRO A 25 -4.65 3.49 10.90
CA PRO A 25 -5.62 3.28 9.81
C PRO A 25 -5.33 4.16 8.60
N ILE A 26 -5.54 3.60 7.40
CA ILE A 26 -5.50 4.34 6.14
C ILE A 26 -6.94 4.75 5.84
N ILE A 27 -7.23 6.05 5.83
CA ILE A 27 -8.59 6.57 5.60
C ILE A 27 -8.50 7.76 4.65
N TRP A 28 -9.37 7.79 3.66
CA TRP A 28 -9.59 8.94 2.80
C TRP A 28 -10.77 9.75 3.34
N THR A 29 -10.49 10.94 3.89
CA THR A 29 -11.51 11.75 4.60
C THR A 29 -11.81 13.10 3.97
N ASP A 30 -11.00 13.55 3.02
CA ASP A 30 -11.01 14.94 2.55
C ASP A 30 -11.53 15.12 1.12
N ASP A 31 -12.05 14.06 0.50
CA ASP A 31 -12.57 14.05 -0.87
C ASP A 31 -11.57 14.58 -1.92
N ASN A 32 -10.29 14.66 -1.57
CA ASN A 32 -9.26 15.12 -2.49
C ASN A 32 -8.75 13.94 -3.33
N ASP A 33 -9.17 13.92 -4.59
CA ASP A 33 -8.82 12.85 -5.55
C ASP A 33 -7.30 12.70 -5.76
N ALA A 34 -6.50 13.76 -5.52
CA ALA A 34 -5.04 13.69 -5.62
C ALA A 34 -4.40 12.80 -4.54
N HIS A 35 -5.13 12.49 -3.46
CA HIS A 35 -4.69 11.58 -2.41
C HIS A 35 -4.84 10.10 -2.78
N ILE A 36 -5.77 9.77 -3.68
CA ILE A 36 -6.17 8.38 -3.97
C ILE A 36 -4.98 7.53 -4.41
N GLU A 37 -4.12 8.02 -5.30
CA GLU A 37 -2.95 7.26 -5.78
C GLU A 37 -1.97 6.94 -4.64
N GLY A 38 -1.71 7.91 -3.77
CA GLY A 38 -0.85 7.72 -2.60
C GLY A 38 -1.43 6.70 -1.61
N LEU A 39 -2.73 6.79 -1.33
CA LEU A 39 -3.44 5.90 -0.42
C LEU A 39 -3.53 4.47 -0.97
N LEU A 40 -3.86 4.30 -2.25
CA LEU A 40 -3.89 2.99 -2.91
C LEU A 40 -2.52 2.29 -2.81
N HIS A 41 -1.42 3.02 -2.99
CA HIS A 41 -0.09 2.45 -2.84
C HIS A 41 0.17 1.93 -1.41
N GLU A 42 -0.31 2.64 -0.38
CA GLU A 42 -0.17 2.19 1.02
C GLU A 42 -1.08 0.99 1.32
N VAL A 43 -2.27 0.93 0.73
CA VAL A 43 -3.16 -0.25 0.76
C VAL A 43 -2.47 -1.46 0.11
N GLY A 44 -1.84 -1.26 -1.06
CA GLY A 44 -1.06 -2.31 -1.73
C GLY A 44 0.08 -2.86 -0.87
N LYS A 45 0.80 -1.98 -0.15
CA LYS A 45 1.80 -2.40 0.85
C LYS A 45 1.20 -3.22 1.98
N PHE A 46 0.02 -2.83 2.49
CA PHE A 46 -0.68 -3.58 3.52
C PHE A 46 -1.05 -4.99 3.02
N TYR A 47 -1.62 -5.12 1.82
CA TYR A 47 -1.96 -6.42 1.23
C TYR A 47 -0.72 -7.30 1.04
N LYS A 48 0.39 -6.73 0.56
CA LYS A 48 1.65 -7.46 0.44
C LYS A 48 2.20 -7.92 1.78
N ARG A 49 2.17 -7.06 2.81
CA ARG A 49 2.66 -7.38 4.16
C ARG A 49 1.82 -8.46 4.84
N THR A 50 0.52 -8.50 4.56
CA THR A 50 -0.43 -9.45 5.15
C THR A 50 -0.69 -10.68 4.29
N GLY A 51 -0.10 -10.76 3.09
CA GLY A 51 -0.29 -11.88 2.16
C GLY A 51 -1.69 -11.94 1.54
N ARG A 52 -2.46 -10.85 1.56
CA ARG A 52 -3.85 -10.80 1.08
C ARG A 52 -3.96 -10.57 -0.41
N PHE A 53 -4.99 -11.16 -1.01
CA PHE A 53 -5.39 -10.95 -2.41
C PHE A 53 -4.25 -11.20 -3.42
N GLN A 54 -3.16 -11.86 -3.01
CA GLN A 54 -1.96 -12.02 -3.85
C GLN A 54 -2.26 -12.91 -5.06
N ALA A 55 -3.00 -13.99 -4.86
CA ALA A 55 -3.46 -14.85 -5.94
C ALA A 55 -4.47 -14.11 -6.83
N PHE A 56 -5.37 -13.32 -6.23
CA PHE A 56 -6.39 -12.57 -6.95
C PHE A 56 -5.75 -11.56 -7.91
N PHE A 57 -4.84 -10.72 -7.42
CA PHE A 57 -4.16 -9.74 -8.28
C PHE A 57 -3.22 -10.35 -9.32
N LYS A 58 -2.66 -11.55 -9.07
CA LYS A 58 -1.72 -12.18 -10.01
C LYS A 58 -2.40 -13.04 -11.06
N GLN A 59 -3.49 -13.70 -10.71
CA GLN A 59 -4.06 -14.79 -11.50
C GLN A 59 -5.59 -14.75 -11.60
N HIS A 60 -6.26 -13.79 -10.96
CA HIS A 60 -7.73 -13.77 -10.82
C HIS A 60 -8.27 -15.05 -10.18
N ALA A 61 -7.60 -15.47 -9.09
CA ALA A 61 -7.84 -16.72 -8.38
C ALA A 61 -7.75 -16.52 -6.86
N THR A 62 -8.28 -17.44 -6.06
CA THR A 62 -8.20 -17.37 -4.59
C THR A 62 -7.64 -18.65 -3.97
N VAL A 63 -6.96 -18.54 -2.83
CA VAL A 63 -6.46 -19.70 -2.08
C VAL A 63 -7.50 -20.13 -1.06
N LEU A 64 -7.96 -21.37 -1.18
CA LEU A 64 -8.91 -21.97 -0.25
C LEU A 64 -8.21 -22.39 1.05
N SER A 65 -9.00 -22.63 2.11
CA SER A 65 -8.50 -23.07 3.42
C SER A 65 -7.76 -24.42 3.38
N ASN A 66 -8.05 -25.26 2.39
CA ASN A 66 -7.36 -26.52 2.14
C ASN A 66 -6.04 -26.37 1.35
N GLY A 67 -5.62 -25.13 1.06
CA GLY A 67 -4.40 -24.83 0.31
C GLY A 67 -4.52 -24.95 -1.21
N LYS A 68 -5.68 -25.38 -1.73
CA LYS A 68 -5.93 -25.41 -3.18
C LYS A 68 -6.23 -24.02 -3.72
N LEU A 69 -5.94 -23.80 -5.00
CA LEU A 69 -6.26 -22.59 -5.73
C LEU A 69 -7.63 -22.74 -6.40
N ALA A 70 -8.59 -21.90 -6.03
CA ALA A 70 -9.87 -21.76 -6.72
C ALA A 70 -9.74 -20.78 -7.89
N VAL A 71 -10.21 -21.20 -9.06
CA VAL A 71 -10.24 -20.42 -10.28
C VAL A 71 -11.67 -20.17 -10.73
N ASP A 72 -11.88 -19.06 -11.44
CA ASP A 72 -13.20 -18.66 -11.95
C ASP A 72 -13.64 -19.49 -13.17
N SER A 73 -12.68 -19.95 -13.97
CA SER A 73 -12.92 -20.62 -15.25
C SER A 73 -11.83 -21.64 -15.56
N LEU A 74 -12.11 -22.57 -16.47
CA LEU A 74 -11.12 -23.58 -16.88
C LEU A 74 -9.99 -22.95 -17.68
N GLU A 75 -10.27 -21.91 -18.46
CA GLU A 75 -9.30 -21.15 -19.24
C GLU A 75 -8.22 -20.50 -18.35
N CYS A 76 -8.58 -20.11 -17.13
CA CYS A 76 -7.66 -19.53 -16.15
C CYS A 76 -6.48 -20.48 -15.85
N VAL A 77 -6.74 -21.80 -15.87
CA VAL A 77 -5.74 -22.84 -15.64
C VAL A 77 -4.62 -22.80 -16.69
N SER A 78 -4.94 -22.43 -17.94
CA SER A 78 -3.94 -22.28 -19.00
C SER A 78 -2.92 -21.19 -18.67
N PHE A 79 -3.34 -20.12 -18.00
CA PHE A 79 -2.45 -19.05 -17.56
C PHE A 79 -1.69 -19.41 -16.27
N ILE A 80 -2.34 -20.08 -15.31
CA ILE A 80 -1.73 -20.46 -14.03
C ILE A 80 -0.62 -21.50 -14.21
N SER A 81 -0.74 -22.38 -15.21
CA SER A 81 0.25 -23.41 -15.53
C SER A 81 1.62 -22.87 -15.99
N ASN A 82 1.84 -21.54 -15.97
CA ASN A 82 3.03 -20.84 -16.47
C ASN A 82 3.37 -21.12 -17.94
N LYS A 83 2.47 -21.77 -18.70
CA LYS A 83 2.59 -21.94 -20.15
C LYS A 83 2.43 -20.60 -20.88
N ILE A 84 1.77 -19.63 -20.25
CA ILE A 84 1.61 -18.26 -20.72
C ILE A 84 2.14 -17.34 -19.62
N LYS A 85 3.17 -16.54 -19.92
CA LYS A 85 3.79 -15.65 -18.94
C LYS A 85 3.14 -14.27 -19.02
N ASP A 86 2.38 -13.89 -18.00
CA ASP A 86 1.84 -12.56 -17.82
C ASP A 86 2.24 -11.96 -16.46
N GLY A 87 2.34 -10.63 -16.42
CA GLY A 87 2.98 -9.87 -15.33
C GLY A 87 1.98 -9.03 -14.55
N TYR A 88 1.04 -9.66 -13.86
CA TYR A 88 0.04 -8.98 -13.04
C TYR A 88 0.49 -8.81 -11.58
N SER A 89 0.03 -7.73 -10.95
CA SER A 89 0.37 -7.32 -9.59
C SER A 89 -0.72 -6.44 -9.01
N PHE A 90 -0.59 -5.96 -7.77
CA PHE A 90 -1.56 -5.00 -7.24
C PHE A 90 -1.67 -3.76 -8.14
N GLU A 91 -0.56 -3.16 -8.57
CA GLU A 91 -0.55 -1.95 -9.41
C GLU A 91 -1.13 -2.18 -10.81
N ASN A 92 -1.10 -3.43 -11.29
CA ASN A 92 -1.70 -3.86 -12.54
C ASN A 92 -2.44 -5.19 -12.30
N PRO A 93 -3.65 -5.16 -11.71
CA PRO A 93 -4.36 -6.36 -11.28
C PRO A 93 -4.72 -7.21 -12.49
N CYS A 94 -4.70 -8.53 -12.31
CA CYS A 94 -5.16 -9.46 -13.33
C CYS A 94 -6.63 -9.17 -13.62
N PRO A 95 -7.02 -8.94 -14.88
CA PRO A 95 -8.42 -8.78 -15.25
C PRO A 95 -9.17 -10.10 -15.10
N PRO A 96 -10.51 -10.07 -15.08
CA PRO A 96 -11.33 -11.27 -15.16
C PRO A 96 -10.93 -12.18 -16.31
N THR A 97 -11.05 -13.50 -16.14
CA THR A 97 -10.47 -14.44 -17.11
C THR A 97 -11.03 -14.27 -18.51
N ALA A 98 -12.32 -13.96 -18.68
CA ALA A 98 -12.91 -13.70 -20.00
C ALA A 98 -12.22 -12.54 -20.75
N GLU A 99 -11.91 -11.45 -20.05
CA GLU A 99 -11.16 -10.31 -20.61
C GLU A 99 -9.72 -10.70 -20.94
N ARG A 100 -9.08 -11.47 -20.05
CA ARG A 100 -7.70 -11.97 -20.23
C ARG A 100 -7.59 -12.88 -21.46
N VAL A 101 -8.55 -13.77 -21.67
CA VAL A 101 -8.65 -14.65 -22.86
C VAL A 101 -8.81 -13.81 -24.12
N THR A 102 -9.70 -12.82 -24.09
CA THR A 102 -9.92 -11.92 -25.22
C THR A 102 -8.64 -11.15 -25.59
N ALA A 103 -7.93 -10.61 -24.61
CA ALA A 103 -6.67 -9.91 -24.82
C ALA A 103 -5.58 -10.83 -25.42
N TYR A 104 -5.50 -12.07 -24.92
CA TYR A 104 -4.56 -13.07 -25.44
C TYR A 104 -4.85 -13.40 -26.92
N ASP A 105 -6.11 -13.66 -27.25
CA ASP A 105 -6.55 -13.98 -28.61
C ASP A 105 -6.29 -12.82 -29.57
N VAL A 106 -6.56 -11.58 -29.17
CA VAL A 106 -6.27 -10.38 -29.98
C VAL A 106 -4.77 -10.25 -30.24
N ALA A 107 -3.93 -10.40 -29.21
CA ALA A 107 -2.48 -10.32 -29.35
C ALA A 107 -1.92 -11.37 -30.33
N ARG A 108 -2.45 -12.61 -30.27
CA ARG A 108 -2.07 -13.72 -31.16
C ARG A 108 -2.58 -13.55 -32.60
N ARG A 109 -3.66 -12.81 -32.82
CA ARG A 109 -4.21 -12.53 -34.16
C ARG A 109 -3.58 -11.29 -34.82
N THR A 110 -2.83 -10.49 -34.07
CA THR A 110 -2.17 -9.28 -34.59
C THR A 110 -1.09 -9.65 -35.61
N ALA A 111 -1.15 -9.00 -36.79
CA ALA A 111 -0.22 -9.27 -37.89
C ALA A 111 1.23 -8.93 -37.49
N GLY A 112 2.15 -9.85 -37.76
CA GLY A 112 3.58 -9.68 -37.45
C GLY A 112 4.06 -10.37 -36.17
N THR A 113 3.15 -10.91 -35.33
CA THR A 113 3.54 -11.73 -34.18
C THR A 113 3.96 -13.14 -34.66
N PRO A 114 5.17 -13.64 -34.34
CA PRO A 114 5.53 -15.02 -34.62
C PRO A 114 4.66 -15.94 -33.74
N VAL A 115 3.65 -16.58 -34.34
CA VAL A 115 2.80 -17.53 -33.62
C VAL A 115 3.37 -18.94 -33.79
N HIS A 116 4.03 -19.47 -32.77
CA HIS A 116 4.19 -20.91 -32.63
C HIS A 116 2.97 -21.44 -31.86
N GLY A 117 2.10 -22.18 -32.56
CA GLY A 117 0.87 -22.77 -32.02
C GLY A 117 -0.44 -22.14 -32.53
N ASN A 118 -1.55 -22.46 -31.86
CA ASN A 118 -2.88 -21.99 -32.23
C ASN A 118 -3.05 -20.47 -32.01
N LYS A 119 -3.89 -19.85 -32.84
CA LYS A 119 -4.22 -18.41 -32.78
C LYS A 119 -5.12 -18.05 -31.60
N ASN A 120 -5.79 -19.03 -31.02
CA ASN A 120 -6.70 -18.86 -29.88
C ASN A 120 -6.18 -19.68 -28.70
N LEU A 121 -6.58 -19.27 -27.50
CA LEU A 121 -6.37 -20.08 -26.30
C LEU A 121 -7.08 -21.45 -26.44
N PRO A 122 -6.47 -22.56 -26.00
CA PRO A 122 -7.16 -23.85 -25.99
C PRO A 122 -8.36 -23.82 -25.04
N THR A 123 -9.53 -24.24 -25.52
CA THR A 123 -10.69 -24.49 -24.66
C THR A 123 -10.46 -25.78 -23.89
N LEU A 124 -10.59 -25.72 -22.57
CA LEU A 124 -10.44 -26.86 -21.68
C LEU A 124 -11.83 -27.36 -21.25
N THR A 125 -12.05 -28.67 -21.28
CA THR A 125 -13.29 -29.31 -20.79
C THR A 125 -13.18 -29.78 -19.33
N GLU A 126 -11.96 -29.93 -18.83
CA GLU A 126 -11.65 -30.27 -17.45
C GLU A 126 -10.30 -29.66 -17.03
N ILE A 127 -10.06 -29.62 -15.72
CA ILE A 127 -8.74 -29.26 -15.17
C ILE A 127 -7.74 -30.37 -15.56
N PRO A 128 -6.57 -30.06 -16.14
CA PRO A 128 -5.56 -31.06 -16.47
C PRO A 128 -5.10 -31.87 -15.25
N ASP A 129 -4.84 -33.17 -15.43
CA ASP A 129 -4.48 -34.10 -14.34
C ASP A 129 -3.31 -33.60 -13.48
N GLU A 130 -2.32 -32.97 -14.10
CA GLU A 130 -1.15 -32.37 -13.44
C GLU A 130 -1.52 -31.30 -12.39
N LEU A 131 -2.71 -30.71 -12.46
CA LEU A 131 -3.17 -29.60 -11.61
C LEU A 131 -4.41 -29.95 -10.77
N LYS A 132 -5.02 -31.14 -10.93
CA LYS A 132 -6.24 -31.55 -10.19
C LYS A 132 -6.04 -31.58 -8.67
N ASP A 133 -4.83 -31.85 -8.22
CA ASP A 133 -4.51 -31.87 -6.79
C ASP A 133 -4.38 -30.47 -6.19
N THR A 134 -3.97 -29.49 -6.99
CA THR A 134 -3.67 -28.12 -6.53
C THR A 134 -4.74 -27.09 -6.89
N THR A 135 -5.63 -27.40 -7.83
CA THR A 135 -6.57 -26.42 -8.42
C THR A 135 -8.00 -26.96 -8.43
N VAL A 136 -8.97 -26.07 -8.19
CA VAL A 136 -10.41 -26.36 -8.22
C VAL A 136 -11.13 -25.27 -8.99
N LEU A 137 -12.13 -25.65 -9.79
CA LEU A 137 -13.03 -24.69 -10.43
C LEU A 137 -14.09 -24.24 -9.42
N SER A 138 -14.07 -22.97 -9.05
CA SER A 138 -15.05 -22.38 -8.13
C SER A 138 -15.12 -20.87 -8.35
N GLU A 139 -16.02 -20.46 -9.24
CA GLU A 139 -16.34 -19.06 -9.51
C GLU A 139 -16.77 -18.32 -8.24
N HIS A 140 -17.67 -18.91 -7.47
CA HIS A 140 -18.16 -18.33 -6.22
C HIS A 140 -17.06 -18.03 -5.19
N ALA A 141 -16.00 -18.85 -5.13
CA ALA A 141 -14.89 -18.58 -4.22
C ALA A 141 -14.09 -17.34 -4.67
N VAL A 142 -13.92 -17.15 -5.98
CA VAL A 142 -13.25 -15.98 -6.56
C VAL A 142 -14.10 -14.73 -6.36
N GLU A 143 -15.40 -14.80 -6.62
CA GLU A 143 -16.36 -13.71 -6.34
C GLU A 143 -16.32 -13.29 -4.86
N LEU A 144 -16.32 -14.26 -3.94
CA LEU A 144 -16.24 -13.98 -2.51
C LEU A 144 -14.92 -13.28 -2.13
N GLU A 145 -13.82 -13.62 -2.80
CA GLU A 145 -12.54 -12.91 -2.59
C GLU A 145 -12.59 -11.48 -3.13
N ASP A 146 -13.27 -11.26 -4.25
CA ASP A 146 -13.51 -9.93 -4.82
C ASP A 146 -14.41 -9.06 -3.91
N SER A 147 -15.48 -9.63 -3.33
CA SER A 147 -16.31 -8.90 -2.36
C SER A 147 -15.56 -8.58 -1.05
N LYS A 148 -14.61 -9.42 -0.62
CA LYS A 148 -13.71 -9.08 0.49
C LYS A 148 -12.76 -7.94 0.12
N LEU A 149 -12.31 -7.89 -1.14
CA LEU A 149 -11.52 -6.76 -1.63
C LEU A 149 -12.34 -5.48 -1.60
N LEU A 150 -13.61 -5.51 -2.03
CA LEU A 150 -14.54 -4.39 -1.91
C LEU A 150 -14.62 -3.91 -0.45
N THR A 151 -14.94 -4.83 0.47
CA THR A 151 -15.04 -4.54 1.91
C THR A 151 -13.77 -3.86 2.43
N SER A 152 -12.60 -4.37 2.05
CA SER A 152 -11.30 -3.83 2.45
C SER A 152 -11.06 -2.42 1.90
N LEU A 153 -11.45 -2.14 0.66
CA LEU A 153 -11.35 -0.82 0.05
C LEU A 153 -12.36 0.17 0.64
N THR A 154 -13.58 -0.27 0.95
CA THR A 154 -14.61 0.56 1.59
C THR A 154 -14.17 1.04 2.98
N TYR A 155 -13.39 0.26 3.73
CA TYR A 155 -12.79 0.76 4.99
C TYR A 155 -11.89 1.98 4.78
N VAL A 156 -11.25 2.11 3.62
CA VAL A 156 -10.35 3.22 3.32
C VAL A 156 -11.12 4.38 2.69
N PHE A 157 -11.92 4.09 1.66
CA PHE A 157 -12.51 5.11 0.79
C PHE A 157 -13.98 5.43 1.14
N GLY A 158 -14.71 4.52 1.78
CA GLY A 158 -16.14 4.69 2.11
C GLY A 158 -16.47 5.70 3.20
N HIS A 159 -15.49 6.47 3.68
CA HIS A 159 -15.73 7.59 4.61
C HIS A 159 -15.92 8.93 3.90
N SER A 160 -15.64 8.97 2.60
CA SER A 160 -15.75 10.15 1.76
C SER A 160 -17.13 10.15 1.09
N ILE A 161 -17.81 11.30 1.07
CA ILE A 161 -19.17 11.43 0.52
C ILE A 161 -19.18 11.05 -0.95
N SER A 162 -18.12 11.41 -1.66
CA SER A 162 -18.00 11.13 -3.08
C SER A 162 -17.70 9.66 -3.41
N SER A 163 -17.57 8.79 -2.41
CA SER A 163 -17.32 7.36 -2.60
C SER A 163 -18.60 6.53 -2.63
N ASP A 164 -19.72 7.05 -2.14
CA ASP A 164 -20.99 6.30 -2.04
C ASP A 164 -21.44 5.80 -3.43
N GLU A 165 -21.50 6.70 -4.42
CA GLU A 165 -21.87 6.35 -5.80
C GLU A 165 -20.91 5.31 -6.41
N LEU A 166 -19.60 5.44 -6.16
CA LEU A 166 -18.60 4.50 -6.68
C LEU A 166 -18.72 3.12 -6.04
N ILE A 167 -19.11 3.05 -4.78
CA ILE A 167 -19.31 1.79 -4.05
C ILE A 167 -20.59 1.11 -4.51
N ASP A 168 -21.66 1.88 -4.71
CA ASP A 168 -22.94 1.37 -5.22
C ASP A 168 -22.79 0.86 -6.66
N GLU A 169 -22.11 1.61 -7.53
CA GLU A 169 -21.80 1.21 -8.91
C GLU A 169 -20.89 -0.02 -9.00
N ALA A 170 -20.09 -0.29 -7.97
CA ALA A 170 -19.20 -1.44 -7.95
C ALA A 170 -19.96 -2.77 -7.75
N ASP A 171 -21.22 -2.73 -7.31
CA ASP A 171 -22.15 -3.87 -7.22
C ASP A 171 -21.51 -5.15 -6.64
N GLY A 172 -20.81 -5.02 -5.51
CA GLY A 172 -20.18 -6.16 -4.84
C GLY A 172 -18.77 -6.54 -5.34
N SER A 173 -18.24 -5.87 -6.37
CA SER A 173 -16.92 -6.13 -6.95
C SER A 173 -15.84 -5.14 -6.46
N GLY A 174 -14.82 -5.66 -5.77
CA GLY A 174 -13.67 -4.87 -5.34
C GLY A 174 -12.77 -4.46 -6.51
N TYR A 175 -12.68 -5.29 -7.54
CA TYR A 175 -11.94 -5.00 -8.78
C TYR A 175 -12.54 -3.79 -9.51
N THR A 176 -13.87 -3.71 -9.61
CA THR A 176 -14.57 -2.58 -10.23
C THR A 176 -14.31 -1.29 -9.45
N LEU A 177 -14.46 -1.31 -8.12
CA LEU A 177 -14.15 -0.14 -7.28
C LEU A 177 -12.68 0.29 -7.42
N LEU A 178 -11.73 -0.66 -7.39
CA LEU A 178 -10.31 -0.36 -7.55
C LEU A 178 -10.02 0.33 -8.90
N THR A 179 -10.65 -0.15 -9.97
CA THR A 179 -10.52 0.42 -11.31
C THR A 179 -11.09 1.84 -11.37
N ALA A 180 -12.26 2.05 -10.77
CA ALA A 180 -12.91 3.35 -10.69
C ALA A 180 -12.08 4.37 -9.90
N LEU A 181 -11.56 3.98 -8.73
CA LEU A 181 -10.68 4.80 -7.89
C LEU A 181 -9.42 5.24 -8.65
N ARG A 182 -8.82 4.34 -9.43
CA ARG A 182 -7.64 4.68 -10.26
C ARG A 182 -7.96 5.65 -11.37
N LYS A 183 -9.07 5.44 -12.07
CA LYS A 183 -9.55 6.36 -13.10
C LYS A 183 -9.82 7.75 -12.50
N ARG A 184 -10.37 7.78 -11.29
CA ARG A 184 -10.60 9.02 -10.54
C ARG A 184 -9.30 9.72 -10.15
N ALA A 185 -8.32 8.99 -9.62
CA ALA A 185 -7.00 9.52 -9.30
C ALA A 185 -6.30 10.13 -10.54
N GLN A 186 -6.41 9.49 -11.72
CA GLN A 186 -5.86 10.03 -12.97
C GLN A 186 -6.49 11.38 -13.33
N ASN A 187 -7.79 11.52 -13.11
CA ASN A 187 -8.58 12.73 -13.38
C ASN A 187 -8.49 13.79 -12.27
N ALA A 188 -7.71 13.55 -11.20
CA ALA A 188 -7.59 14.51 -10.11
C ALA A 188 -7.12 15.88 -10.62
N ASN A 189 -7.76 16.93 -10.10
CA ASN A 189 -7.59 18.31 -10.52
C ASN A 189 -6.16 18.81 -10.28
N THR A 190 -5.62 19.60 -11.22
CA THR A 190 -4.29 20.20 -11.12
C THR A 190 -4.13 21.06 -9.88
N LYS A 191 -5.19 21.78 -9.44
CA LYS A 191 -5.13 22.58 -8.21
C LYS A 191 -4.91 21.71 -6.98
N ASP A 192 -5.61 20.60 -6.89
CA ASP A 192 -5.51 19.70 -5.75
C ASP A 192 -4.16 19.00 -5.74
N LYS A 193 -3.68 18.54 -6.91
CA LYS A 193 -2.30 18.02 -7.07
C LYS A 193 -1.26 19.04 -6.58
N ALA A 194 -1.42 20.32 -6.92
CA ALA A 194 -0.52 21.37 -6.47
C ALA A 194 -0.61 21.62 -4.95
N LEU A 195 -1.81 21.55 -4.36
CA LEU A 195 -2.01 21.67 -2.92
C LEU A 195 -1.29 20.55 -2.16
N VAL A 196 -1.47 19.30 -2.59
CA VAL A 196 -0.82 18.13 -1.98
C VAL A 196 0.71 18.24 -2.07
N ALA A 197 1.23 18.62 -3.25
CA ALA A 197 2.65 18.85 -3.44
C ALA A 197 3.19 19.99 -2.55
N ALA A 198 2.43 21.09 -2.40
CA ALA A 198 2.81 22.22 -1.56
C ALA A 198 2.80 21.86 -0.07
N GLN A 199 1.82 21.09 0.40
CA GLN A 199 1.76 20.59 1.78
C GLN A 199 2.97 19.68 2.07
N TYR A 200 3.31 18.80 1.14
CA TYR A 200 4.48 17.93 1.28
C TYR A 200 5.81 18.71 1.27
N ALA A 201 5.98 19.63 0.34
CA ALA A 201 7.16 20.49 0.29
C ALA A 201 7.28 21.38 1.55
N ARG A 202 6.15 21.84 2.08
CA ARG A 202 6.10 22.63 3.31
C ARG A 202 6.61 21.84 4.50
N VAL A 203 6.11 20.63 4.75
CA VAL A 203 6.55 19.84 5.91
C VAL A 203 8.05 19.55 5.84
N ILE A 204 8.58 19.25 4.65
CA ILE A 204 10.02 19.04 4.42
C ILE A 204 10.83 20.31 4.73
N ARG A 205 10.39 21.46 4.21
CA ARG A 205 11.10 22.75 4.36
C ARG A 205 11.06 23.27 5.79
N ASP A 206 9.86 23.28 6.38
CA ASP A 206 9.60 23.86 7.70
C ASP A 206 10.29 23.02 8.78
N GLY A 207 10.31 21.69 8.65
CA GLY A 207 10.95 20.80 9.61
C GLY A 207 10.28 20.87 10.99
N VAL A 208 11.08 20.81 12.06
CA VAL A 208 10.58 21.13 13.41
C VAL A 208 10.40 22.65 13.53
N PRO A 209 9.22 23.14 13.98
CA PRO A 209 8.91 24.57 13.99
C PRO A 209 9.97 25.42 14.70
N SER A 210 10.38 26.51 14.05
CA SER A 210 11.36 27.46 14.58
C SER A 210 10.91 28.01 15.94
N GLY A 211 11.78 27.95 16.96
CA GLY A 211 11.47 28.35 18.33
C GLY A 211 11.01 27.21 19.24
N THR A 212 10.86 25.99 18.71
CA THR A 212 10.66 24.78 19.51
C THR A 212 12.00 24.07 19.72
N GLU A 213 12.31 23.69 20.95
CA GLU A 213 13.51 22.88 21.24
C GLU A 213 13.45 21.53 20.50
N LEU A 214 14.54 21.12 19.86
CA LEU A 214 14.63 19.80 19.25
C LEU A 214 14.76 18.72 20.32
N THR A 215 13.62 18.24 20.79
CA THR A 215 13.51 17.11 21.71
C THR A 215 13.15 15.84 20.96
N LEU A 216 13.24 14.70 21.66
CA LEU A 216 12.77 13.43 21.13
C LEU A 216 11.29 13.48 20.74
N LYS A 217 10.50 14.18 21.56
CA LYS A 217 9.07 14.28 21.32
C LYS A 217 8.80 15.10 20.06
N THR A 218 9.41 16.28 19.93
CA THR A 218 9.15 17.18 18.80
C THR A 218 9.62 16.57 17.48
N LEU A 219 10.75 15.85 17.48
CA LEU A 219 11.19 15.10 16.31
C LEU A 219 10.22 13.95 15.95
N LYS A 220 9.76 13.17 16.94
CA LYS A 220 8.79 12.09 16.70
C LYS A 220 7.48 12.63 16.15
N ASP A 221 7.00 13.75 16.69
CA ASP A 221 5.77 14.40 16.25
C ASP A 221 5.91 14.87 14.79
N HIS A 222 7.04 15.50 14.45
CA HIS A 222 7.36 15.89 13.07
C HIS A 222 7.42 14.69 12.11
N ILE A 223 8.12 13.60 12.49
CA ILE A 223 8.19 12.40 11.65
C ILE A 223 6.82 11.76 11.47
N LYS A 224 5.95 11.80 12.49
CA LYS A 224 4.57 11.32 12.39
C LYS A 224 3.78 12.15 11.39
N GLU A 225 3.87 13.48 11.46
CA GLU A 225 3.24 14.39 10.52
C GLU A 225 3.77 14.18 9.10
N TYR A 226 5.09 14.13 8.94
CA TYR A 226 5.74 13.84 7.66
C TYR A 226 5.26 12.53 7.05
N LYS A 227 5.25 11.44 7.83
CA LYS A 227 4.77 10.13 7.37
C LYS A 227 3.28 10.16 7.02
N ALA A 228 2.46 10.91 7.75
CA ALA A 228 1.05 11.08 7.43
C ALA A 228 0.86 11.80 6.07
N ILE A 229 1.54 12.92 5.86
CA ILE A 229 1.46 13.68 4.60
C ILE A 229 2.04 12.87 3.43
N LYS A 230 3.18 12.17 3.61
CA LYS A 230 3.81 11.33 2.59
C LYS A 230 2.86 10.26 2.03
N ARG A 231 1.96 9.71 2.85
CA ARG A 231 0.98 8.69 2.43
C ARG A 231 0.01 9.23 1.39
N ASN A 232 -0.35 10.50 1.50
CA ASN A 232 -1.28 11.17 0.59
C ASN A 232 -0.63 11.55 -0.75
N VAL A 233 0.70 11.50 -0.84
CA VAL A 233 1.44 11.88 -2.06
C VAL A 233 1.59 10.66 -2.97
N PRO A 234 1.38 10.80 -4.30
CA PRO A 234 1.70 9.76 -5.29
C PRO A 234 3.12 9.22 -5.13
N PRO A 235 3.35 7.89 -5.24
CA PRO A 235 4.68 7.29 -5.03
C PRO A 235 5.79 7.91 -5.87
N THR A 236 5.49 8.30 -7.11
CA THR A 236 6.43 8.93 -8.06
C THR A 236 6.89 10.32 -7.63
N SER A 237 6.14 10.98 -6.76
CA SER A 237 6.39 12.35 -6.29
C SER A 237 6.99 12.39 -4.87
N ARG A 238 7.24 11.22 -4.25
CA ARG A 238 7.83 11.12 -2.90
C ARG A 238 9.34 11.33 -2.95
N GLN A 239 9.91 11.80 -1.85
CA GLN A 239 11.37 11.90 -1.71
C GLN A 239 12.03 10.51 -1.75
N SER A 240 13.23 10.46 -2.33
CA SER A 240 14.11 9.29 -2.25
C SER A 240 14.65 9.11 -0.84
N ASP A 241 15.10 7.90 -0.50
CA ASP A 241 15.67 7.60 0.83
C ASP A 241 16.83 8.54 1.19
N ALA A 242 17.66 8.92 0.21
CA ALA A 242 18.74 9.88 0.40
C ALA A 242 18.23 11.29 0.73
N ALA A 243 17.20 11.77 0.01
CA ALA A 243 16.61 13.08 0.29
C ALA A 243 15.90 13.12 1.65
N GLU A 244 15.32 12.01 2.12
CA GLU A 244 14.76 11.91 3.47
C GLU A 244 15.82 11.96 4.57
N VAL A 245 17.02 11.43 4.30
CA VAL A 245 18.19 11.59 5.18
C VAL A 245 18.63 13.06 5.20
N ASP A 246 18.75 13.69 4.03
CA ASP A 246 19.14 15.12 3.91
C ASP A 246 18.16 16.05 4.63
N MET A 247 16.86 15.72 4.62
CA MET A 247 15.85 16.44 5.41
C MET A 247 16.15 16.39 6.91
N LEU A 248 16.50 15.22 7.45
CA LEU A 248 16.86 15.09 8.86
C LEU A 248 18.18 15.79 9.19
N ASP A 249 19.15 15.77 8.28
CA ASP A 249 20.39 16.52 8.42
C ASP A 249 20.10 18.00 8.54
N LEU A 250 19.24 18.54 7.68
CA LEU A 250 18.83 19.93 7.71
C LEU A 250 18.18 20.31 9.05
N ILE A 251 17.32 19.44 9.59
CA ILE A 251 16.67 19.63 10.90
C ILE A 251 17.73 19.68 12.01
N ALA A 252 18.67 18.74 12.03
CA ALA A 252 19.73 18.69 13.04
C ALA A 252 20.71 19.88 12.93
N VAL A 253 21.07 20.27 11.70
CA VAL A 253 21.98 21.39 11.44
C VAL A 253 21.34 22.72 11.83
N LYS A 254 20.02 22.89 11.73
CA LYS A 254 19.31 24.11 12.14
C LYS A 254 19.34 24.34 13.66
N ASP A 255 19.58 23.31 14.47
CA ASP A 255 19.64 23.42 15.93
C ASP A 255 21.10 23.34 16.44
N PRO A 256 21.67 24.47 16.92
CA PRO A 256 23.05 24.51 17.42
C PRO A 256 23.31 23.56 18.60
N SER A 257 22.30 23.23 19.41
CA SER A 257 22.47 22.42 20.63
C SER A 257 22.76 20.95 20.35
N VAL A 258 22.41 20.48 19.15
CA VAL A 258 22.54 19.08 18.72
C VAL A 258 23.51 18.89 17.56
N ARG A 259 23.79 19.94 16.78
CA ARG A 259 24.58 19.86 15.53
C ARG A 259 25.90 19.09 15.69
N GLU A 260 26.75 19.44 16.65
CA GLU A 260 28.08 18.83 16.79
C GLU A 260 28.01 17.33 17.10
N ILE A 261 27.12 16.95 18.02
CA ILE A 261 26.92 15.54 18.37
C ILE A 261 26.31 14.77 17.19
N TYR A 262 25.51 15.43 16.35
CA TYR A 262 24.87 14.83 15.19
C TYR A 262 25.92 14.42 14.18
N ASP A 263 26.80 15.36 13.83
CA ASP A 263 27.85 15.19 12.83
C ASP A 263 28.78 14.04 13.19
N ILE A 264 29.19 13.95 14.47
CA ILE A 264 30.03 12.84 14.98
C ILE A 264 29.35 11.49 14.79
N LYS A 265 28.06 11.38 15.16
CA LYS A 265 27.32 10.12 15.08
C LYS A 265 26.99 9.72 13.65
N ARG A 266 26.66 10.69 12.81
CA ARG A 266 26.39 10.50 11.39
C ARG A 266 27.65 9.99 10.68
N ALA A 267 28.82 10.57 10.96
CA ALA A 267 30.09 10.10 10.39
C ALA A 267 30.41 8.66 10.82
N ALA A 268 30.14 8.30 12.08
CA ALA A 268 30.39 6.96 12.61
C ALA A 268 29.41 5.90 12.08
N THR A 269 28.17 6.28 11.75
CA THR A 269 27.17 5.35 11.21
C THR A 269 26.28 6.10 10.21
N PRO A 270 26.69 6.17 8.93
CA PRO A 270 25.92 6.85 7.90
C PRO A 270 24.55 6.17 7.71
N PRO A 271 23.44 6.90 7.88
CA PRO A 271 22.11 6.33 7.63
C PRO A 271 21.87 6.19 6.13
N THR A 272 21.11 5.17 5.74
CA THR A 272 20.75 4.88 4.33
C THR A 272 19.29 5.18 4.01
N ASN A 273 18.47 5.40 5.04
CA ASN A 273 17.04 5.70 4.93
C ASN A 273 16.53 6.42 6.19
N LEU A 274 15.31 6.93 6.13
CA LEU A 274 14.66 7.65 7.22
C LEU A 274 14.65 6.86 8.54
N ASP A 275 14.27 5.58 8.52
CA ASP A 275 14.17 4.80 9.76
C ASP A 275 15.54 4.59 10.43
N SER A 276 16.61 4.41 9.65
CA SER A 276 18.00 4.33 10.14
C SER A 276 18.52 5.67 10.66
N ALA A 277 18.12 6.79 10.04
CA ALA A 277 18.49 8.13 10.47
C ALA A 277 17.79 8.54 11.79
N VAL A 278 16.55 8.08 11.99
CA VAL A 278 15.78 8.30 13.22
C VAL A 278 16.17 7.34 14.34
N ALA A 279 16.80 6.20 14.01
CA ALA A 279 17.12 5.15 14.96
C ALA A 279 17.97 5.66 16.16
N LYS A 280 17.86 4.93 17.28
CA LYS A 280 18.38 5.35 18.60
C LYS A 280 19.86 5.79 18.63
N ARG A 281 20.67 5.33 17.67
CA ARG A 281 22.10 5.59 17.65
C ARG A 281 22.46 6.98 17.14
N VAL A 282 21.69 7.54 16.21
CA VAL A 282 21.97 8.87 15.63
C VAL A 282 21.27 9.94 16.45
N VAL A 283 19.92 10.00 16.50
CA VAL A 283 19.21 11.13 17.13
C VAL A 283 18.72 10.88 18.58
N LEU A 284 18.15 9.71 18.94
CA LEU A 284 17.67 9.52 20.34
C LEU A 284 18.80 9.51 21.38
N GLY A 285 19.98 9.02 21.03
CA GLY A 285 21.13 9.04 21.92
C GLY A 285 21.67 10.46 22.18
N MET A 286 21.21 11.47 21.43
CA MET A 286 21.61 12.87 21.61
C MET A 286 20.73 13.56 22.64
N ILE A 287 19.42 13.37 22.54
CA ILE A 287 18.44 13.91 23.49
C ILE A 287 18.64 13.29 24.89
N SER A 288 18.97 11.99 24.98
CA SER A 288 19.28 11.34 26.25
C SER A 288 20.57 11.84 26.92
N TRP A 289 21.52 12.42 26.16
CA TRP A 289 22.77 12.93 26.71
C TRP A 289 22.56 14.34 27.29
N HIS A 290 21.78 15.17 26.61
CA HIS A 290 21.37 16.50 27.12
C HIS A 290 20.60 16.41 28.45
N THR A 291 19.68 15.44 28.60
CA THR A 291 18.96 15.25 29.89
C THR A 291 19.90 14.85 31.03
N ARG A 292 20.98 14.10 30.75
CA ARG A 292 21.95 13.69 31.78
C ARG A 292 22.92 14.81 32.18
N VAL A 293 23.36 15.63 31.22
CA VAL A 293 24.30 16.72 31.48
C VAL A 293 23.63 17.86 32.28
N PHE A 294 22.35 18.15 32.05
CA PHE A 294 21.63 19.18 32.81
C PHE A 294 21.23 18.75 34.23
N VAL A 295 20.99 17.45 34.48
CA VAL A 295 20.71 16.95 35.84
C VAL A 295 21.98 16.93 36.72
N SER A 296 23.17 16.85 36.11
CA SER A 296 24.45 16.86 36.83
C SER A 296 24.94 18.26 37.23
N LYS A 297 24.24 19.34 36.85
CA LYS A 297 24.60 20.73 37.15
C LYS A 297 23.67 21.41 38.19
N LYS A 298 22.91 20.63 38.97
CA LYS A 298 22.16 21.12 40.13
C LYS A 298 22.74 20.56 41.42
#